data_AF-A0A536KU00-F1
#
_entry.id   AF-A0A536KU00-F1
#
_cell.length_a   1.000
_cell.length_b   1.000
_cell.length_c   1.000
_cell.angle_alpha   90.00
_cell.angle_beta   90.00
_cell.angle_gamma   90.00
#
_symmetry.space_group_name_H-M   'P 1'
#
loop_
_entity.id
_entity.type
_entity.pdbx_description
1 polymer ?
#
loop_
_entity_poly.entity_id
_entity_poly.type
_entity_poly.pdbx_seq_one_letter_code
_entity_poly.pdbx_strand_id
1 'polypeptide(L)'
;MMGVVSKVVELRRHTDAEGDVLTASGVRAAVEIGRRIEGDFDLLVSSGAQRATQTLACLLAGMGRTVAGGVTVNPGFRSAVEERWFEAARRADGKDLEAFRRVDPDLVEKESAVLGTALRSVFESLLDG
;
A
#
# COMPACT_ATOMS: atom_id res chain seq x y z
N MET A 1 -32.04 -7.78 -12.30
CA MET A 1 -30.65 -8.00 -12.71
C MET A 1 -29.78 -7.44 -11.60
N MET A 2 -29.27 -8.29 -10.70
CA MET A 2 -28.26 -7.84 -9.73
C MET A 2 -26.98 -7.63 -10.55
N GLY A 3 -26.53 -6.37 -10.64
CA GLY A 3 -25.24 -6.06 -11.27
C GLY A 3 -24.13 -6.79 -10.52
N VAL A 4 -23.08 -7.20 -11.24
CA VAL A 4 -21.88 -7.72 -10.59
C VAL A 4 -21.26 -6.58 -9.79
N VAL A 5 -21.30 -6.68 -8.47
CA VAL A 5 -20.59 -5.75 -7.57
C VAL A 5 -19.10 -6.08 -7.67
N SER A 6 -18.30 -5.09 -8.03
CA SER A 6 -16.86 -5.25 -8.18
C SER A 6 -16.16 -4.56 -7.01
N LYS A 7 -15.45 -5.33 -6.17
CA LYS A 7 -14.57 -4.78 -5.13
C LYS A 7 -13.29 -4.27 -5.80
N VAL A 8 -12.95 -3.00 -5.57
CA VAL A 8 -11.77 -2.34 -6.14
C VAL A 8 -10.77 -2.07 -5.04
N VAL A 9 -9.48 -2.22 -5.36
CA VAL A 9 -8.38 -1.84 -4.47
C VAL A 9 -7.42 -0.89 -5.18
N GLU A 10 -7.03 0.16 -4.48
CA GLU A 10 -5.92 1.02 -4.88
C GLU A 10 -4.70 0.75 -4.02
N LEU A 11 -3.59 0.36 -4.65
CA LEU A 11 -2.32 0.18 -3.98
C LEU A 11 -1.46 1.43 -4.14
N ARG A 12 -0.97 1.96 -3.01
CA ARG A 12 -0.08 3.11 -3.00
C ARG A 12 1.17 2.82 -2.18
N ARG A 13 2.33 3.17 -2.72
CA ARG A 13 3.60 3.15 -2.00
C ARG A 13 3.66 4.36 -1.06
N HIS A 14 4.33 4.20 0.09
CA HIS A 14 4.67 5.33 0.94
C HIS A 14 5.50 6.39 0.18
N THR A 15 5.37 7.64 0.57
CA THR A 15 6.22 8.72 0.04
C THR A 15 7.63 8.68 0.64
N ASP A 16 8.46 9.65 0.26
CA ASP A 16 9.85 9.77 0.70
C ASP A 16 10.01 9.71 2.23
N ALA A 17 11.00 8.96 2.69
CA ALA A 17 11.18 8.59 4.08
C ALA A 17 12.67 8.40 4.42
N GLU A 18 13.04 8.78 5.64
CA GLU A 18 14.33 8.44 6.26
C GLU A 18 14.10 7.32 7.28
N GLY A 19 14.56 6.12 6.95
CA GLY A 19 14.21 4.91 7.70
C GLY A 19 12.71 4.66 7.66
N ASP A 20 12.07 4.54 8.83
CA ASP A 20 10.62 4.30 8.95
C ASP A 20 9.81 5.57 9.22
N VAL A 21 10.38 6.76 9.02
CA VAL A 21 9.70 8.04 9.24
C VAL A 21 9.68 8.86 7.95
N LEU A 22 8.54 9.44 7.59
CA LEU A 22 8.46 10.32 6.43
C LEU A 22 9.35 11.56 6.61
N THR A 23 10.03 11.95 5.54
CA THR A 23 10.69 13.26 5.47
C THR A 23 9.65 14.38 5.40
N ALA A 24 10.04 15.62 5.69
CA ALA A 24 9.13 16.76 5.55
C ALA A 24 8.62 16.93 4.10
N SER A 25 9.46 16.62 3.09
CA SER A 25 9.05 16.55 1.69
C SER A 25 8.09 15.40 1.42
N GLY A 26 8.32 14.23 2.02
CA GLY A 26 7.42 13.08 1.94
C GLY A 26 6.02 13.41 2.47
N VAL A 27 5.94 14.02 3.66
CA VAL A 27 4.66 14.48 4.25
C VAL A 27 3.93 15.43 3.29
N ARG A 28 4.59 16.47 2.79
CA ARG A 28 3.97 17.42 1.84
C ARG A 28 3.49 16.70 0.58
N ALA A 29 4.32 15.84 0.00
CA ALA A 29 3.96 15.08 -1.19
C ALA A 29 2.74 14.18 -0.95
N ALA A 30 2.66 13.50 0.20
CA ALA A 30 1.52 12.66 0.54
C ALA A 30 0.23 13.47 0.68
N VAL A 31 0.27 14.66 1.29
CA VAL A 31 -0.89 15.56 1.35
C VAL A 31 -1.32 16.02 -0.05
N GLU A 32 -0.38 16.41 -0.92
CA GLU A 32 -0.69 16.82 -2.30
C GLU A 32 -1.28 15.67 -3.12
N ILE A 33 -0.79 14.45 -2.93
CA ILE A 33 -1.37 13.26 -3.57
C ILE A 33 -2.81 13.06 -3.06
N GLY A 34 -3.04 13.18 -1.75
CA GLY A 34 -4.37 13.05 -1.15
C GLY A 34 -5.40 14.01 -1.75
N ARG A 35 -5.01 15.25 -2.05
CA ARG A 35 -5.89 16.24 -2.71
C ARG A 35 -6.33 15.86 -4.12
N ARG A 36 -5.62 14.95 -4.77
CA ARG A 36 -5.90 14.49 -6.15
C ARG A 36 -6.58 13.13 -6.19
N ILE A 37 -6.89 12.54 -5.03
CA ILE A 37 -7.59 11.26 -4.96
C ILE A 37 -9.08 11.49 -5.23
N GLU A 38 -9.53 10.97 -6.37
CA GLU A 38 -10.93 10.94 -6.77
C GLU A 38 -11.60 9.65 -6.26
N GLY A 39 -12.94 9.66 -6.17
CA GLY A 39 -13.72 8.51 -5.71
C GLY A 39 -13.78 8.34 -4.19
N ASP A 40 -14.76 7.55 -3.74
CA ASP A 40 -14.94 7.24 -2.33
C ASP A 40 -14.26 5.92 -1.97
N PHE A 41 -13.81 5.82 -0.72
CA PHE A 41 -13.22 4.61 -0.15
C PHE A 41 -14.06 4.16 1.03
N ASP A 42 -14.35 2.86 1.09
CA ASP A 42 -15.01 2.27 2.25
C ASP A 42 -14.03 2.06 3.41
N LEU A 43 -12.78 1.76 3.10
CA LEU A 43 -11.75 1.37 4.07
C LEU A 43 -10.36 1.81 3.60
N LEU A 44 -9.55 2.29 4.56
CA LEU A 44 -8.13 2.53 4.37
C LEU A 44 -7.32 1.51 5.20
N VAL A 45 -6.28 0.92 4.61
CA VAL A 45 -5.47 -0.11 5.28
C VAL A 45 -3.98 0.24 5.19
N SER A 46 -3.31 0.22 6.34
CA SER A 46 -1.84 0.34 6.45
C SER A 46 -1.20 -1.00 6.80
N SER A 47 0.04 -1.22 6.36
CA SER A 47 0.87 -2.36 6.79
C SER A 47 1.35 -2.24 8.24
N GLY A 48 1.21 -1.06 8.86
CA GLY A 48 1.70 -0.78 10.20
C GLY A 48 3.15 -0.31 10.26
N ALA A 49 3.88 -0.30 9.13
CA ALA A 49 5.13 0.45 9.04
C ALA A 49 4.84 1.95 9.26
N GLN A 50 5.66 2.65 10.05
CA GLN A 50 5.36 4.03 10.43
C GLN A 50 5.29 4.95 9.21
N ARG A 51 6.20 4.80 8.23
CA ARG A 51 6.19 5.58 6.98
C ARG A 51 4.93 5.34 6.14
N ALA A 52 4.41 4.11 6.11
CA ALA A 52 3.19 3.77 5.39
C ALA A 52 1.96 4.35 6.10
N THR A 53 1.89 4.20 7.42
CA THR A 53 0.81 4.77 8.23
C THR A 53 0.78 6.30 8.18
N GLN A 54 1.95 6.95 8.24
CA GLN A 54 2.06 8.41 8.06
C GLN A 54 1.65 8.84 6.66
N THR A 55 2.03 8.10 5.62
CA THR A 55 1.58 8.39 4.25
C THR A 55 0.06 8.33 4.17
N LEU A 56 -0.55 7.25 4.69
CA LEU A 56 -1.99 7.07 4.66
C LEU A 56 -2.75 8.16 5.43
N ALA A 57 -2.23 8.56 6.59
CA ALA A 57 -2.78 9.68 7.36
C ALA A 57 -2.69 11.01 6.59
N CYS A 58 -1.58 11.26 5.89
CA CYS A 58 -1.41 12.47 5.07
C CYS A 58 -2.30 12.45 3.83
N LEU A 59 -2.51 11.29 3.20
CA LEU A 59 -3.47 11.12 2.12
C LEU A 59 -4.88 11.46 2.61
N LEU A 60 -5.30 10.90 3.76
CA LEU A 60 -6.60 11.20 4.38
C LEU A 60 -6.76 12.68 4.71
N ALA A 61 -5.75 13.31 5.30
CA ALA A 61 -5.75 14.75 5.55
C ALA A 61 -5.86 15.57 4.25
N GLY A 62 -5.17 15.15 3.19
CA GLY A 62 -5.23 15.77 1.87
C GLY A 62 -6.59 15.62 1.17
N MET A 63 -7.26 14.48 1.33
CA MET A 63 -8.59 14.24 0.79
C MET A 63 -9.64 15.17 1.41
N GLY A 64 -9.45 15.64 2.66
CA GLY A 64 -10.35 16.58 3.32
C GLY A 64 -11.74 16.02 3.63
N ARG A 65 -11.91 14.69 3.59
CA ARG A 65 -13.16 13.96 3.89
C ARG A 65 -12.90 12.78 4.81
N THR A 66 -13.96 12.27 5.42
CA THR A 66 -13.92 11.05 6.23
C THR A 66 -14.06 9.81 5.35
N VAL A 67 -13.58 8.67 5.86
CA VAL A 67 -13.80 7.33 5.28
C VAL A 67 -14.62 6.53 6.29
N ALA A 68 -15.74 5.94 5.84
CA ALA A 68 -16.73 5.35 6.73
C ALA A 68 -16.17 4.20 7.59
N GLY A 69 -15.37 3.30 7.00
CA GLY A 69 -14.66 2.23 7.71
C GLY A 69 -13.38 2.67 8.40
N GLY A 70 -13.00 3.95 8.29
CA GLY A 70 -11.82 4.52 8.92
C GLY A 70 -10.50 3.97 8.36
N VAL A 71 -9.50 3.93 9.25
CA VAL A 71 -8.14 3.45 8.98
C VAL A 71 -7.85 2.23 9.85
N THR A 72 -7.44 1.14 9.24
CA THR A 72 -7.01 -0.08 9.94
C THR A 72 -5.55 -0.39 9.68
N VAL A 73 -4.93 -1.13 10.60
CA VAL A 73 -3.59 -1.67 10.44
C VAL A 73 -3.71 -3.17 10.25
N ASN A 74 -3.21 -3.68 9.13
CA ASN A 74 -3.11 -5.11 8.85
C ASN A 74 -1.63 -5.46 8.59
N PRO A 75 -0.96 -6.10 9.57
CA PRO A 75 0.44 -6.52 9.44
C PRO A 75 0.71 -7.49 8.28
N GLY A 76 -0.32 -8.14 7.71
CA GLY A 76 -0.18 -9.00 6.53
C GLY A 76 0.29 -8.25 5.28
N PHE A 77 0.19 -6.91 5.24
CA PHE A 77 0.79 -6.08 4.17
C PHE A 77 2.24 -5.69 4.42
N ARG A 78 2.83 -6.09 5.56
CA ARG A 78 4.24 -5.81 5.88
C ARG A 78 5.10 -6.97 5.41
N SER A 79 6.11 -6.66 4.61
CA SER A 79 7.16 -7.64 4.28
C SER A 79 7.98 -7.96 5.53
N ALA A 80 8.18 -9.25 5.81
CA ALA A 80 9.10 -9.70 6.85
C ALA A 80 10.56 -9.71 6.38
N VAL A 81 10.80 -9.50 5.08
CA VAL A 81 12.11 -9.62 4.42
C VAL A 81 12.50 -8.32 3.69
N GLU A 82 12.24 -7.17 4.31
CA GLU A 82 12.54 -5.85 3.73
C GLU A 82 14.00 -5.71 3.27
N GLU A 83 14.96 -6.26 4.02
CA GLU A 83 16.37 -6.20 3.60
C GLU A 83 16.63 -6.98 2.30
N ARG A 84 15.96 -8.13 2.10
CA ARG A 84 16.08 -8.90 0.85
C ARG A 84 15.49 -8.11 -0.33
N TRP A 85 14.43 -7.35 -0.11
CA TRP A 85 13.92 -6.39 -1.09
C TRP A 85 14.92 -5.27 -1.41
N PHE A 86 15.61 -4.72 -0.40
CA PHE A 86 16.64 -3.71 -0.63
C PHE A 86 17.85 -4.27 -1.36
N GLU A 87 18.28 -5.49 -1.05
CA GLU A 87 19.33 -6.21 -1.79
C GLU A 87 18.95 -6.44 -3.25
N ALA A 88 17.72 -6.90 -3.51
CA ALA A 88 17.21 -7.07 -4.86
C ALA A 88 17.17 -5.74 -5.62
N ALA A 89 16.74 -4.65 -4.97
CA ALA A 89 16.71 -3.31 -5.55
C ALA A 89 18.09 -2.78 -5.94
N ARG A 90 19.12 -3.05 -5.14
CA ARG A 90 20.51 -2.67 -5.45
C ARG A 90 21.06 -3.40 -6.67
N ARG A 91 20.55 -4.59 -6.97
CA ARG A 91 20.99 -5.45 -8.08
C ARG A 91 20.13 -5.32 -9.34
N ALA A 92 18.90 -4.84 -9.21
CA ALA A 92 17.95 -4.74 -10.31
C ALA A 92 18.30 -3.56 -11.24
N ASP A 93 18.26 -3.81 -12.53
CA ASP A 93 18.25 -2.77 -13.55
C ASP A 93 16.80 -2.37 -13.84
N GLY A 94 16.29 -1.45 -13.02
CA GLY A 94 14.91 -0.97 -13.05
C GLY A 94 14.25 -0.96 -11.67
N LYS A 95 13.05 -0.36 -11.61
CA LYS A 95 12.22 -0.25 -10.40
C LYS A 95 10.87 -0.95 -10.54
N ASP A 96 10.65 -1.68 -11.62
CA ASP A 96 9.44 -2.45 -11.87
C ASP A 96 9.57 -3.89 -11.35
N LEU A 97 8.43 -4.56 -11.21
CA LEU A 97 8.36 -5.92 -10.66
C LEU A 97 9.14 -6.94 -11.50
N GLU A 98 9.23 -6.75 -12.82
CA GLU A 98 9.98 -7.66 -13.70
C GLU A 98 11.49 -7.53 -13.48
N ALA A 99 11.99 -6.33 -13.23
CA ALA A 99 13.39 -6.09 -12.88
C ALA A 99 13.75 -6.82 -11.58
N PHE A 100 12.89 -6.77 -10.57
CA PHE A 100 13.07 -7.56 -9.35
C PHE A 100 13.00 -9.07 -9.61
N ARG A 101 12.04 -9.52 -10.43
CA ARG A 101 11.85 -10.95 -10.73
C ARG A 101 13.06 -11.56 -11.45
N ARG A 102 13.75 -10.80 -12.30
CA ARG A 102 15.00 -11.24 -12.95
C ARG A 102 16.14 -11.46 -11.95
N VAL A 103 16.15 -10.73 -10.84
CA VAL A 103 17.23 -10.76 -9.84
C VAL A 103 16.97 -11.82 -8.77
N ASP A 104 15.73 -11.88 -8.28
CA ASP A 104 15.30 -12.79 -7.22
C ASP A 104 13.83 -13.22 -7.46
N PRO A 105 13.60 -14.26 -8.31
CA PRO A 105 12.26 -14.71 -8.64
C PRO A 105 11.53 -15.31 -7.42
N ASP A 106 12.25 -15.99 -6.52
CA ASP A 106 11.70 -16.59 -5.31
C ASP A 106 11.17 -15.53 -4.33
N LEU A 107 11.89 -14.41 -4.19
CA LEU A 107 11.41 -13.25 -3.41
C LEU A 107 10.09 -12.74 -3.96
N VAL A 108 10.05 -12.45 -5.28
CA VAL A 108 8.85 -11.89 -5.92
C VAL A 108 7.67 -12.85 -5.80
N GLU A 109 7.87 -14.15 -6.02
CA GLU A 109 6.82 -15.15 -5.94
C GLU A 109 6.23 -15.24 -4.52
N LYS A 110 7.07 -15.45 -3.51
CA LYS A 110 6.63 -15.62 -2.12
C LYS A 110 5.94 -14.38 -1.57
N GLU A 111 6.52 -13.21 -1.80
CA GLU A 111 5.96 -11.96 -1.29
C GLU A 111 4.69 -11.55 -2.04
N SER A 112 4.56 -11.89 -3.32
CA SER A 112 3.30 -11.74 -4.06
C SER A 112 2.21 -12.64 -3.48
N ALA A 113 2.54 -13.86 -3.06
CA ALA A 113 1.58 -14.76 -2.40
C ALA A 113 1.14 -14.24 -1.02
N VAL A 114 2.06 -13.65 -0.25
CA VAL A 114 1.73 -12.99 1.03
C VAL A 114 0.78 -11.81 0.80
N LEU A 115 1.11 -10.91 -0.15
CA LEU A 115 0.23 -9.79 -0.51
C LEU A 115 -1.15 -10.27 -0.99
N GLY A 116 -1.19 -11.28 -1.86
CA GLY A 116 -2.43 -11.86 -2.37
C GLY A 116 -3.31 -12.46 -1.28
N THR A 117 -2.70 -13.09 -0.27
CA THR A 117 -3.41 -13.62 0.90
C THR A 117 -4.01 -12.49 1.75
N ALA A 118 -3.25 -11.43 2.01
CA ALA A 118 -3.72 -10.27 2.76
C ALA A 118 -4.86 -9.54 2.03
N LEU A 119 -4.75 -9.34 0.71
CA LEU A 119 -5.80 -8.74 -0.11
C LEU A 119 -7.09 -9.57 -0.10
N ARG A 120 -6.97 -10.90 -0.26
CA ARG A 120 -8.12 -11.81 -0.21
C ARG A 120 -8.87 -11.68 1.12
N SER A 121 -8.14 -11.71 2.23
CA SER A 121 -8.73 -11.55 3.57
C SER A 121 -9.47 -10.21 3.74
N VAL A 122 -8.93 -9.11 3.20
CA VAL A 122 -9.63 -7.81 3.22
C VAL A 122 -10.91 -7.88 2.39
N PHE A 123 -10.87 -8.39 1.16
CA PHE A 123 -12.05 -8.48 0.30
C PHE A 123 -13.14 -9.41 0.84
N GLU A 124 -12.77 -10.49 1.52
CA GLU A 124 -13.72 -11.38 2.21
C GLU A 124 -14.37 -10.71 3.43
N SER A 125 -13.71 -9.73 4.05
CA SER A 125 -14.26 -8.97 5.19
C SER A 125 -15.20 -7.83 4.79
N LEU A 126 -15.08 -7.32 3.56
CA LEU A 126 -15.94 -6.25 3.06
C LEU A 126 -17.32 -6.79 2.72
N LEU A 127 -18.37 -6.05 3.11
CA LEU A 127 -19.73 -6.33 2.69
C LEU A 127 -19.84 -6.30 1.15
N ASP A 128 -20.79 -7.06 0.63
CA ASP A 128 -21.19 -6.91 -0.77
C ASP A 128 -22.09 -5.67 -0.87
N GLY A 129 -21.72 -4.71 -1.72
CA GLY A 129 -22.45 -3.45 -1.89
C GLY A 129 -21.96 -2.68 -3.11
#